data_AF-A0A9P7F0G4-F1
#
_entry.id   AF-A0A9P7F0G4-F1
#
_cell.length_a   1.000
_cell.length_b   1.000
_cell.length_c   1.000
_cell.angle_alpha   90.00
_cell.angle_beta   90.00
_cell.angle_gamma   90.00
#
_symmetry.space_group_name_H-M   'P 1'
#
loop_
_entity.id
_entity.type
_entity.pdbx_description
1 polymer ?
#
loop_
_entity_poly.entity_id
_entity_poly.type
_entity_poly.pdbx_seq_one_letter_code
_entity_poly.pdbx_strand_id
1 'polypeptide(L)'
;MLKFSEVASYAWLGEFEMLKHSHCKILSKPWASKANREVAGKYFRIVRAREGIHRLNIEISRLQTWVDTEDAHLLEISTALTTTNTVLASEIRMRYEEHRHINNLHHIRLQAIYNLHGYCGNSVGQGNGVDKDQSAVLEELRGADLIEVNKYNEAGKRKERKEMESTRKESTWYNEMDSLVNPYPKA
;
A
#
# COMPACT_ATOMS: atom_id res chain seq x y z
N MET A 1 -7.35 44.94 4.83
CA MET A 1 -5.97 44.43 4.61
C MET A 1 -6.06 42.91 4.59
N LEU A 2 -5.71 42.25 3.48
CA LEU A 2 -5.77 40.78 3.38
C LEU A 2 -4.76 40.15 4.35
N LYS A 3 -5.15 39.09 5.06
CA LYS A 3 -4.24 38.36 5.94
C LYS A 3 -3.25 37.54 5.10
N PHE A 4 -2.02 37.39 5.57
CA PHE A 4 -0.97 36.63 4.87
C PHE A 4 -1.41 35.18 4.53
N SER A 5 -2.18 34.55 5.41
CA SER A 5 -2.77 33.22 5.18
C SER A 5 -3.71 33.17 3.98
N GLU A 6 -4.45 34.25 3.73
CA GLU A 6 -5.36 34.40 2.60
C GLU A 6 -4.55 34.58 1.30
N VAL A 7 -3.56 35.47 1.32
CA VAL A 7 -2.67 35.71 0.18
C VAL A 7 -1.94 34.44 -0.24
N ALA A 8 -1.40 33.67 0.71
CA ALA A 8 -0.75 32.39 0.43
C ALA A 8 -1.71 31.35 -0.17
N SER A 9 -2.98 31.34 0.25
CA SER A 9 -3.99 30.42 -0.30
C SER A 9 -4.40 30.76 -1.75
N TYR A 10 -4.41 32.06 -2.09
CA TYR A 10 -4.66 32.53 -3.45
C TYR A 10 -3.44 32.37 -4.36
N ALA A 11 -2.21 32.52 -3.84
CA ALA A 11 -0.98 32.29 -4.60
C ALA A 11 -0.90 30.86 -5.14
N TRP A 12 -1.24 29.85 -4.31
CA TRP A 12 -1.32 28.45 -4.75
C TRP A 12 -2.35 28.22 -5.86
N LEU A 13 -3.46 28.96 -5.84
CA LEU A 13 -4.49 28.87 -6.88
C LEU A 13 -4.07 29.59 -8.17
N GLY A 14 -3.22 30.61 -8.04
CA GLY A 14 -2.61 31.36 -9.15
C GLY A 14 -1.50 30.59 -9.89
N GLU A 15 -0.93 29.53 -9.32
CA GLU A 15 0.00 28.62 -10.01
C GLU A 15 -0.64 27.93 -11.23
N PHE A 16 -1.97 27.94 -11.33
CA PHE A 16 -2.71 27.54 -12.52
C PHE A 16 -3.12 28.79 -13.30
N GLU A 17 -2.16 29.44 -13.96
CA GLU A 17 -2.36 30.66 -14.76
C GLU A 17 -3.41 30.46 -15.87
N MET A 18 -3.64 29.21 -16.27
CA MET A 18 -4.71 28.75 -17.17
C MET A 18 -6.13 28.99 -16.61
N LEU A 19 -6.32 29.00 -15.29
CA LEU A 19 -7.62 29.25 -14.63
C LEU A 19 -7.97 30.74 -14.55
N LYS A 20 -7.00 31.62 -14.77
CA LYS A 20 -7.19 33.09 -14.73
C LYS A 20 -8.00 33.60 -15.92
N HIS A 21 -7.90 32.92 -17.07
CA HIS A 21 -8.58 33.29 -18.32
C HIS A 21 -9.90 32.54 -18.55
N SER A 22 -10.20 31.52 -17.75
CA SER A 22 -11.50 30.87 -17.79
C SER A 22 -12.53 31.74 -17.06
N HIS A 23 -13.39 32.43 -17.82
CA HIS A 23 -14.50 33.28 -17.35
C HIS A 23 -15.54 32.59 -16.45
N CYS A 24 -15.34 31.32 -16.12
CA CYS A 24 -16.16 30.61 -15.15
C CYS A 24 -15.83 31.12 -13.74
N LYS A 25 -16.84 31.30 -12.88
CA LYS A 25 -16.68 31.62 -11.46
C LYS A 25 -16.02 30.46 -10.70
N ILE A 26 -14.79 30.10 -11.05
CA ILE A 26 -14.05 28.94 -10.55
C ILE A 26 -13.77 29.11 -9.05
N LEU A 27 -13.46 30.34 -8.63
CA LEU A 27 -13.27 30.69 -7.23
C LEU A 27 -14.54 30.50 -6.38
N SER A 28 -15.73 30.54 -6.99
CA SER A 28 -17.01 30.30 -6.31
C SER A 28 -17.35 28.82 -6.16
N LYS A 29 -16.58 27.93 -6.79
CA LYS A 29 -16.85 26.50 -6.71
C LYS A 29 -16.41 25.96 -5.34
N PRO A 30 -17.16 25.01 -4.76
CA PRO A 30 -16.81 24.44 -3.45
C PRO A 30 -15.39 23.86 -3.40
N TRP A 31 -14.87 23.32 -4.50
CA TRP A 31 -13.50 22.78 -4.57
C TRP A 31 -12.41 23.85 -4.61
N ALA A 32 -12.72 25.13 -4.82
CA ALA A 32 -11.74 26.22 -4.76
C ALA A 32 -11.39 26.60 -3.31
N SER A 33 -12.27 26.28 -2.35
CA SER A 33 -11.99 26.46 -0.92
C SER A 33 -10.85 25.56 -0.46
N LYS A 34 -9.85 26.14 0.21
CA LYS A 34 -8.67 25.42 0.72
C LYS A 34 -9.07 24.25 1.62
N ALA A 35 -10.00 24.46 2.56
CA ALA A 35 -10.48 23.42 3.47
C ALA A 35 -11.09 22.23 2.70
N ASN A 36 -11.90 22.52 1.68
CA ASN A 36 -12.54 21.48 0.87
C ASN A 36 -11.51 20.71 0.03
N ARG A 37 -10.45 21.35 -0.48
CA ARG A 37 -9.36 20.66 -1.18
C ARG A 37 -8.57 19.74 -0.26
N GLU A 38 -8.28 20.18 0.95
CA GLU A 38 -7.56 19.37 1.93
C GLU A 38 -8.36 18.13 2.31
N VAL A 39 -9.67 18.28 2.54
CA VAL A 39 -10.59 17.17 2.79
C VAL A 39 -10.69 16.24 1.58
N ALA A 40 -10.88 16.79 0.38
CA ALA A 40 -10.95 16.01 -0.86
C ALA A 40 -9.64 15.23 -1.11
N GLY A 41 -8.48 15.85 -0.89
CA GLY A 41 -7.19 15.20 -1.02
C GLY A 41 -7.03 14.03 -0.06
N LYS A 42 -7.44 14.18 1.20
CA LYS A 42 -7.47 13.07 2.17
C LYS A 42 -8.44 11.96 1.75
N TYR A 43 -9.65 12.34 1.35
CA TYR A 43 -10.68 11.41 0.88
C TYR A 43 -10.19 10.58 -0.31
N PHE A 44 -9.67 11.21 -1.35
CA PHE A 44 -9.18 10.50 -2.53
C PHE A 44 -7.96 9.65 -2.23
N ARG A 45 -7.08 10.03 -1.29
CA ARG A 45 -6.00 9.14 -0.83
C ARG A 45 -6.54 7.84 -0.24
N ILE A 46 -7.60 7.91 0.58
CA ILE A 46 -8.24 6.72 1.16
C ILE A 46 -8.88 5.87 0.05
N VAL A 47 -9.63 6.49 -0.86
CA VAL A 47 -10.25 5.78 -1.99
C VAL A 47 -9.21 5.07 -2.84
N ARG A 48 -8.12 5.76 -3.20
CA ARG A 48 -7.03 5.19 -4.01
C ARG A 48 -6.22 4.16 -3.25
N ALA A 49 -6.06 4.28 -1.93
CA ALA A 49 -5.43 3.25 -1.12
C ALA A 49 -6.25 1.94 -1.14
N ARG A 50 -7.58 2.04 -1.03
CA ARG A 50 -8.48 0.86 -1.11
C ARG A 50 -8.40 0.19 -2.49
N GLU A 51 -8.43 0.99 -3.56
CA GLU A 51 -8.22 0.48 -4.92
C GLU A 51 -6.85 -0.18 -5.08
N GLY A 52 -5.80 0.45 -4.51
CA GLY A 52 -4.44 -0.06 -4.52
C GLY A 52 -4.32 -1.42 -3.85
N ILE A 53 -4.97 -1.63 -2.70
CA ILE A 53 -5.01 -2.93 -2.02
C ILE A 53 -5.65 -3.98 -2.92
N HIS A 54 -6.80 -3.68 -3.54
CA HIS A 54 -7.47 -4.62 -4.43
C HIS A 54 -6.61 -4.99 -5.64
N ARG A 55 -5.98 -4.00 -6.29
CA ARG A 55 -5.06 -4.23 -7.41
C ARG A 55 -3.85 -5.05 -7.00
N LEU A 56 -3.26 -4.74 -5.83
CA LEU A 56 -2.10 -5.45 -5.34
C LEU A 56 -2.42 -6.93 -5.11
N ASN A 57 -3.60 -7.27 -4.60
CA ASN A 57 -4.02 -8.66 -4.44
C ASN A 57 -4.01 -9.44 -5.77
N ILE A 58 -4.44 -8.80 -6.87
CA ILE A 58 -4.42 -9.41 -8.21
C ILE A 58 -2.99 -9.56 -8.72
N GLU A 59 -2.17 -8.52 -8.58
CA GLU A 59 -0.78 -8.52 -9.06
C GLU A 59 0.10 -9.51 -8.28
N ILE A 60 -0.16 -9.72 -6.98
CA ILE A 60 0.51 -10.76 -6.18
C ILE A 60 0.26 -12.15 -6.78
N SER A 61 -0.99 -12.48 -7.08
CA SER A 61 -1.33 -13.77 -7.69
C SER A 61 -0.71 -13.92 -9.08
N ARG A 62 -0.71 -12.85 -9.89
CA ARG A 62 -0.08 -12.84 -11.22
C ARG A 62 1.43 -13.04 -11.15
N LEU A 63 2.09 -12.39 -10.20
CA LEU A 63 3.52 -12.56 -9.98
C LEU A 63 3.85 -14.01 -9.64
N GLN A 64 3.05 -14.64 -8.76
CA GLN A 64 3.24 -16.05 -8.45
C GLN A 64 3.08 -16.93 -9.70
N THR A 65 1.99 -16.77 -10.46
CA THR A 65 1.77 -17.54 -11.69
C THR A 65 2.92 -17.36 -12.67
N TRP A 66 3.43 -16.13 -12.82
CA TRP A 66 4.54 -15.86 -13.73
C TRP A 66 5.82 -16.58 -13.29
N VAL A 67 6.17 -16.53 -12.01
CA VAL A 67 7.34 -17.25 -11.46
C VAL A 67 7.19 -18.77 -11.66
N ASP A 68 6.03 -19.34 -11.29
CA ASP A 68 5.75 -20.77 -11.43
C ASP A 68 5.83 -21.24 -12.89
N THR A 69 5.29 -20.43 -13.81
CA THR A 69 5.27 -20.77 -15.25
C THR A 69 6.65 -20.68 -15.87
N GLU A 70 7.43 -19.67 -15.52
CA GLU A 70 8.79 -19.48 -16.04
C GLU A 70 9.71 -20.62 -15.59
N ASP A 71 9.66 -21.00 -14.30
CA ASP A 71 10.45 -22.13 -13.78
C ASP A 71 10.08 -23.45 -14.46
N ALA A 72 8.79 -23.73 -14.62
CA ALA A 72 8.33 -24.93 -15.30
C ALA A 72 8.78 -24.97 -16.78
N HIS A 73 8.68 -23.84 -17.47
CA HIS A 73 9.02 -23.71 -18.88
C HIS A 73 10.53 -23.90 -19.14
N LEU A 74 11.39 -23.28 -18.32
CA LEU A 74 12.85 -23.45 -18.44
C LEU A 74 13.27 -24.89 -18.18
N LEU A 75 12.67 -25.53 -17.17
CA LEU A 75 12.94 -26.92 -16.86
C LEU A 75 12.48 -27.83 -18.02
N GLU A 76 11.26 -27.65 -18.52
CA GLU A 76 10.72 -28.40 -19.65
C GLU A 76 11.64 -28.30 -20.88
N ILE A 77 12.01 -27.08 -21.29
CA ILE A 77 12.91 -26.86 -22.43
C ILE A 77 14.25 -27.55 -22.23
N SER A 78 14.86 -27.42 -21.04
CA SER A 78 16.16 -28.05 -20.76
C SER A 78 16.08 -29.57 -20.90
N THR A 79 15.01 -30.19 -20.40
CA THR A 79 14.80 -31.64 -20.48
C THR A 79 14.55 -32.10 -21.91
N ALA A 80 13.73 -31.38 -22.68
CA ALA A 80 13.44 -31.70 -24.07
C ALA A 80 14.71 -31.65 -24.93
N LEU A 81 15.53 -30.61 -24.74
CA LEU A 81 16.77 -30.41 -25.48
C LEU A 81 17.90 -31.37 -25.09
N THR A 82 17.80 -32.06 -23.95
CA THR A 82 18.84 -33.01 -23.52
C THR A 82 19.03 -34.14 -24.54
N THR A 83 17.99 -34.49 -25.32
CA THR A 83 18.07 -35.54 -26.34
C THR A 83 18.57 -35.03 -27.70
N THR A 84 18.34 -33.75 -28.03
CA THR A 84 18.65 -33.16 -29.35
C THR A 84 19.94 -32.35 -29.35
N ASN A 85 20.19 -31.56 -28.31
CA ASN A 85 21.33 -30.65 -28.19
C ASN A 85 21.72 -30.47 -26.72
N THR A 86 22.65 -31.33 -26.27
CA THR A 86 23.12 -31.39 -24.88
C THR A 86 23.82 -30.11 -24.43
N VAL A 87 24.55 -29.43 -25.32
CA VAL A 87 25.27 -28.19 -25.01
C VAL A 87 24.28 -27.06 -24.73
N LEU A 88 23.25 -26.91 -25.58
CA LEU A 88 22.23 -25.89 -25.34
C LEU A 88 21.39 -26.21 -24.08
N ALA A 89 21.09 -27.50 -23.85
CA ALA A 89 20.39 -27.94 -22.65
C ALA A 89 21.16 -27.59 -21.36
N SER A 90 22.49 -27.76 -21.34
CA SER A 90 23.30 -27.40 -20.17
C SER A 90 23.32 -25.90 -19.91
N GLU A 91 23.41 -25.08 -20.95
CA GLU A 91 23.38 -23.61 -20.81
C GLU A 91 22.04 -23.12 -20.24
N ILE A 92 20.92 -23.65 -20.76
CA ILE A 92 19.58 -23.31 -20.26
C ILE A 92 19.42 -23.77 -18.81
N ARG A 93 19.94 -24.95 -18.47
CA ARG A 93 19.91 -25.46 -17.11
C ARG A 93 20.71 -24.59 -16.14
N MET A 94 21.91 -24.13 -16.54
CA MET A 94 22.68 -23.18 -15.74
C MET A 94 21.90 -21.89 -15.47
N ARG A 95 21.27 -21.33 -16.51
CA ARG A 95 20.44 -20.13 -16.35
C ARG A 95 19.23 -20.35 -15.45
N TYR A 96 18.59 -21.52 -15.55
CA TYR A 96 17.52 -21.92 -14.64
C TYR A 96 18.03 -21.98 -13.19
N GLU A 97 19.17 -22.58 -12.93
CA GLU A 97 19.74 -22.69 -11.58
C GLU A 97 20.06 -21.30 -10.98
N GLU A 98 20.57 -20.36 -11.80
CA GLU A 98 20.78 -18.97 -11.39
C GLU A 98 19.47 -18.26 -11.01
N HIS A 99 18.42 -18.44 -11.81
CA HIS A 99 17.11 -17.82 -11.58
C HIS A 99 16.37 -18.44 -10.41
N ARG A 100 16.53 -19.75 -10.20
CA ARG A 100 15.83 -20.51 -9.16
C ARG A 100 16.05 -19.91 -7.78
N HIS A 101 17.26 -19.41 -7.48
CA HIS A 101 17.51 -18.77 -6.18
C HIS A 101 16.65 -17.51 -5.98
N ILE A 102 16.52 -16.68 -7.01
CA ILE A 102 15.69 -15.46 -7.00
C ILE A 102 14.21 -15.83 -6.91
N ASN A 103 13.78 -16.85 -7.67
CA ASN A 103 12.42 -17.34 -7.65
C ASN A 103 12.03 -17.94 -6.30
N ASN A 104 12.94 -18.68 -5.66
CA ASN A 104 12.77 -19.17 -4.28
C ASN A 104 12.57 -18.01 -3.28
N LEU A 105 13.35 -16.93 -3.41
CA LEU A 105 13.17 -15.72 -2.60
C LEU A 105 11.80 -15.08 -2.85
N HIS A 106 11.35 -15.03 -4.10
CA HIS A 106 10.00 -14.55 -4.45
C HIS A 106 8.92 -15.41 -3.80
N HIS A 107 9.03 -16.75 -3.86
CA HIS A 107 8.09 -17.65 -3.20
C HIS A 107 8.00 -17.41 -1.69
N ILE A 108 9.14 -17.24 -1.01
CA ILE A 108 9.14 -16.99 0.43
C ILE A 108 8.45 -15.67 0.77
N ARG A 109 8.73 -14.60 0.00
CA ARG A 109 8.07 -13.30 0.19
C ARG A 109 6.57 -13.37 -0.10
N LEU A 110 6.17 -14.08 -1.15
CA LEU A 110 4.76 -14.30 -1.49
C LEU A 110 4.04 -15.07 -0.38
N GLN A 111 4.66 -16.11 0.18
CA GLN A 111 4.12 -16.84 1.33
C GLN A 111 3.97 -15.94 2.56
N ALA A 112 4.95 -15.09 2.85
CA ALA A 112 4.84 -14.12 3.94
C ALA A 112 3.68 -13.13 3.70
N ILE A 113 3.45 -12.70 2.45
CA ILE A 113 2.34 -11.82 2.08
C ILE A 113 0.99 -12.53 2.25
N TYR A 114 0.88 -13.80 1.85
CA TYR A 114 -0.36 -14.58 2.05
C TYR A 114 -0.71 -14.77 3.52
N ASN A 115 0.29 -14.76 4.41
CA ASN A 115 0.10 -14.85 5.85
C ASN A 115 -0.19 -13.50 6.52
N LEU A 116 -0.19 -12.37 5.80
CA LEU A 116 -0.51 -11.05 6.36
C LEU A 116 -1.98 -10.98 6.77
N HIS A 117 -2.21 -10.49 7.99
CA HIS A 117 -3.57 -10.19 8.45
C HIS A 117 -4.21 -9.09 7.59
N GLY A 118 -5.32 -9.42 6.92
CA GLY A 118 -6.03 -8.51 6.01
C GLY A 118 -5.70 -8.71 4.53
N TYR A 119 -4.87 -9.68 4.16
CA TYR A 119 -4.79 -10.14 2.77
C TYR A 119 -6.08 -10.88 2.40
N CYS A 120 -6.65 -10.54 1.24
CA CYS A 120 -7.94 -11.10 0.76
C CYS A 120 -7.86 -11.57 -0.70
N GLY A 121 -6.65 -11.69 -1.28
CA GLY A 121 -6.47 -12.18 -2.64
C GLY A 121 -6.46 -13.72 -2.70
N ASN A 122 -6.49 -14.26 -3.91
CA ASN A 122 -6.43 -15.71 -4.11
C ASN A 122 -4.98 -16.19 -4.03
N SER A 123 -4.67 -17.06 -3.08
CA SER A 123 -3.45 -17.86 -3.11
C SER A 123 -3.57 -18.90 -4.23
N VAL A 124 -2.79 -18.72 -5.30
CA VAL A 124 -2.70 -19.73 -6.36
C VAL A 124 -1.91 -20.92 -5.80
N GLY A 125 -2.53 -22.10 -5.73
CA GLY A 125 -1.85 -23.36 -5.43
C GLY A 125 -1.11 -23.42 -4.08
N GLN A 126 -1.82 -23.62 -2.96
CA GLN A 126 -1.24 -24.32 -1.82
C GLN A 126 -1.12 -25.82 -2.17
N GLY A 127 -0.15 -26.15 -3.02
CA GLY A 127 0.29 -27.53 -3.25
C GLY A 127 1.36 -27.90 -2.23
N ASN A 128 1.07 -28.91 -1.42
CA ASN A 128 1.96 -29.46 -0.40
C ASN A 128 3.35 -29.78 -0.94
N GLY A 129 4.37 -29.04 -0.50
CA GLY A 129 5.75 -29.34 -0.80
C GLY A 129 6.67 -28.23 -0.32
N VAL A 130 6.94 -28.18 0.98
CA VAL A 130 8.08 -27.39 1.48
C VAL A 130 9.34 -28.05 0.92
N ASP A 131 9.89 -27.48 -0.14
CA ASP A 131 11.18 -27.90 -0.67
C ASP A 131 12.24 -27.66 0.41
N LYS A 132 13.10 -28.64 0.69
CA LYS A 132 14.10 -28.56 1.79
C LYS A 132 15.03 -27.35 1.64
N ASP A 133 15.15 -26.84 0.42
CA ASP A 133 15.92 -25.66 0.04
C ASP A 133 15.33 -24.33 0.59
N GLN A 134 14.01 -24.27 0.80
CA GLN A 134 13.36 -23.09 1.38
C GLN A 134 13.75 -22.85 2.85
N SER A 135 14.13 -23.90 3.59
CA SER A 135 14.51 -23.78 5.00
C SER A 135 15.81 -23.00 5.21
N ALA A 136 16.79 -23.13 4.31
CA ALA A 136 18.04 -22.39 4.36
C ALA A 136 17.84 -20.91 4.02
N VAL A 137 17.03 -20.62 3.00
CA VAL A 137 16.71 -19.25 2.60
C VAL A 137 15.84 -18.55 3.66
N LEU A 138 14.93 -19.28 4.33
CA LEU A 138 14.16 -18.76 5.47
C LEU A 138 15.05 -18.39 6.68
N GLU A 139 16.18 -19.08 6.86
CA GLU A 139 17.14 -18.78 7.93
C GLU A 139 17.98 -17.53 7.61
N GLU A 140 18.40 -17.37 6.35
CA GLU A 140 19.11 -16.19 5.84
C GLU A 140 18.21 -14.94 5.86
N LEU A 141 16.93 -15.07 5.50
CA LEU A 141 15.95 -13.98 5.55
C LEU A 141 15.51 -13.60 6.96
N ARG A 142 15.76 -14.46 7.97
CA ARG A 142 15.51 -14.13 9.38
C ARG A 142 16.41 -12.98 9.86
N GLY A 143 17.57 -12.77 9.21
CA GLY A 143 18.47 -11.65 9.45
C GLY A 143 18.20 -10.41 8.60
N ALA A 144 17.42 -10.54 7.53
CA ALA A 144 16.99 -9.42 6.70
C ALA A 144 15.69 -8.85 7.28
N ASP A 145 15.82 -7.75 8.03
CA ASP A 145 14.73 -7.00 8.67
C ASP A 145 13.37 -7.25 8.00
N LEU A 146 12.50 -7.96 8.72
CA LEU A 146 11.07 -7.97 8.47
C LEU A 146 10.69 -6.52 8.23
N ILE A 147 10.27 -6.20 7.00
CA ILE A 147 9.77 -4.88 6.60
C ILE A 147 9.04 -4.30 7.81
N GLU A 148 9.45 -3.12 8.27
CA GLU A 148 8.99 -2.46 9.50
C GLU A 148 7.48 -2.07 9.45
N VAL A 149 6.60 -2.99 9.03
CA VAL A 149 5.14 -2.91 9.04
C VAL A 149 4.65 -2.54 10.45
N ASN A 150 5.39 -2.97 11.49
CA ASN A 150 5.05 -2.66 12.87
C ASN A 150 5.20 -1.18 13.23
N LYS A 151 6.16 -0.44 12.65
CA LYS A 151 6.30 1.00 12.91
C LYS A 151 5.15 1.81 12.31
N TYR A 152 4.67 1.43 11.12
CA TYR A 152 3.54 2.10 10.47
C TYR A 152 2.22 1.82 11.17
N ASN A 153 2.01 0.60 11.68
CA ASN A 153 0.83 0.24 12.46
C ASN A 153 0.76 1.00 13.80
N GLU A 154 1.88 1.10 14.53
CA GLU A 154 1.94 1.85 15.79
C GLU A 154 1.82 3.36 15.58
N ALA A 155 2.40 3.90 14.50
CA ALA A 155 2.22 5.30 14.13
C ALA A 155 0.76 5.64 13.76
N GLY A 156 0.07 4.73 13.06
CA GLY A 156 -1.36 4.85 12.75
C GLY A 156 -2.22 4.85 14.02
N LYS A 157 -2.03 3.87 14.90
CA LYS A 157 -2.73 3.76 16.19
C LYS A 157 -2.49 4.97 17.10
N ARG A 158 -1.27 5.52 17.11
CA ARG A 158 -0.93 6.71 17.91
C ARG A 158 -1.59 7.97 17.38
N LYS A 159 -1.81 8.05 16.06
CA LYS A 159 -2.49 9.17 15.42
C LYS A 159 -4.00 9.14 15.68
N GLU A 160 -4.65 7.98 15.54
CA GLU A 160 -6.06 7.79 15.87
C GLU A 160 -6.35 8.05 17.35
N ARG A 161 -5.46 7.63 18.26
CA ARG A 161 -5.58 7.90 19.69
C ARG A 161 -5.55 9.39 20.01
N LYS A 162 -4.65 10.15 19.36
CA LYS A 162 -4.56 11.61 19.52
C LYS A 162 -5.80 12.33 18.96
N GLU A 163 -6.37 11.83 17.86
CA GLU A 163 -7.57 12.39 17.24
C GLU A 163 -8.82 12.13 18.09
N MET A 164 -8.99 10.92 18.63
CA MET A 164 -10.03 10.59 19.61
C MET A 164 -9.88 11.36 20.92
N GLU A 165 -8.66 11.61 21.37
CA GLU A 165 -8.41 12.38 22.58
C GLU A 165 -8.66 13.89 22.37
N SER A 166 -8.45 14.38 21.14
CA SER A 166 -8.84 15.74 20.74
C SER A 166 -10.36 15.91 20.72
N THR A 167 -11.10 15.00 20.08
CA THR A 167 -12.57 15.05 20.02
C THR A 167 -13.20 14.86 21.40
N ARG A 168 -12.58 14.05 22.28
CA ARG A 168 -12.99 13.92 23.68
C ARG A 168 -12.78 15.21 24.46
N LYS A 169 -11.62 15.86 24.33
CA LYS A 169 -11.35 17.15 25.00
C LYS A 169 -12.27 18.26 24.51
N GLU A 170 -12.57 18.29 23.22
CA GLU A 170 -13.51 19.23 22.61
C GLU A 170 -14.93 19.02 23.13
N SER A 171 -15.37 17.77 23.27
CA SER A 171 -16.67 17.41 23.88
C SER A 171 -16.73 17.79 25.37
N THR A 172 -15.64 17.61 26.13
CA THR A 172 -15.56 18.05 27.54
C THR A 172 -15.65 19.57 27.66
N TRP A 173 -14.99 20.31 26.76
CA TRP A 173 -15.05 21.78 26.71
C TRP A 173 -16.46 22.30 26.42
N TYR A 174 -17.18 21.65 25.51
CA TYR A 174 -18.59 21.97 25.25
C TYR A 174 -19.46 21.71 26.48
N ASN A 175 -19.25 20.61 27.21
CA ASN A 175 -20.02 20.30 28.43
C ASN A 175 -19.70 21.23 29.61
N GLU A 176 -18.45 21.68 29.76
CA GLU A 176 -18.07 22.70 30.75
C GLU A 176 -18.62 24.09 30.39
N MET A 177 -18.66 24.45 29.11
CA MET A 177 -19.31 25.69 28.67
C MET A 177 -20.83 25.64 28.86
N ASP A 178 -21.49 24.52 28.58
CA ASP A 178 -22.95 24.38 28.73
C ASP A 178 -23.37 24.42 30.22
N SER A 179 -22.50 23.94 31.14
CA SER A 179 -22.74 24.01 32.60
C SER A 179 -22.50 25.40 33.20
N LEU A 180 -21.65 26.22 32.59
CA LEU A 180 -21.44 27.62 32.96
C LEU A 180 -22.54 28.55 32.43
N VAL A 181 -23.20 28.18 31.32
CA VAL A 181 -24.25 28.97 30.68
C VAL A 181 -25.65 28.63 31.18
N ASN A 182 -25.88 27.42 31.72
CA ASN A 182 -27.18 27.02 32.24
C ASN A 182 -27.09 26.37 33.64
N PRO A 183 -27.36 27.11 34.73
CA PRO A 183 -27.15 26.64 36.10
C PRO A 183 -28.27 25.72 36.64
N TYR A 184 -29.24 25.32 35.82
CA TYR A 184 -30.33 24.42 36.24
C TYR A 184 -30.20 23.04 35.58
N PRO A 185 -30.41 21.94 36.34
CA PRO A 185 -30.25 20.59 35.81
C PRO A 185 -31.30 20.30 34.73
N LYS A 186 -30.86 19.70 33.62
CA LYS A 186 -31.76 19.11 32.62
C LYS A 186 -32.49 17.93 33.30
N ALA A 187 -33.82 18.02 33.36
CA ALA A 187 -34.71 17.01 33.94
C ALA A 187 -34.71 15.69 33.14
#